data_AF-A0A9E2MI02-F1
#
_entry.id   AF-A0A9E2MI02-F1
#
_cell.length_a   1.000
_cell.length_b   1.000
_cell.length_c   1.000
_cell.angle_alpha   90.00
_cell.angle_beta   90.00
_cell.angle_gamma   90.00
#
_symmetry.space_group_name_H-M   'P 1'
#
loop_
_entity.id
_entity.type
_entity.pdbx_description
1 polymer ?
#
loop_
_entity_poly.entity_id
_entity_poly.type
_entity_poly.pdbx_seq_one_letter_code
_entity_poly.pdbx_strand_id
1 'polypeptide(L)'
;MEYLAEEQKKSRTYALAISLWLTTVVLGVVSVLAARTMIMRTYLRFFPGEAWAASVGKGGLSFLNIMIVFPLAIMFIAIIIGGFEYHHKRMGQPKSWRMLARTLSVEFAILLLALYI
;
A
#
# COMPACT_ATOMS: atom_id res chain seq x y z
N MET A 1 36.64 7.05 19.92
CA MET A 1 36.34 7.48 18.54
C MET A 1 35.51 6.42 17.80
N GLU A 2 35.90 5.15 17.81
CA GLU A 2 35.17 4.06 17.12
C GLU A 2 33.75 3.81 17.65
N TYR A 3 33.56 3.88 18.98
CA TYR A 3 32.24 3.75 19.63
C TYR A 3 31.20 4.78 19.13
N LEU A 4 31.61 6.04 18.93
CA LEU A 4 30.70 7.10 18.48
C LEU A 4 30.26 6.90 17.02
N ALA A 5 31.13 6.30 16.19
CA ALA A 5 30.82 6.03 14.79
C ALA A 5 29.77 4.91 14.63
N GLU A 6 29.81 3.88 15.48
CA GLU A 6 28.80 2.82 15.49
C GLU A 6 27.42 3.33 15.93
N GLU A 7 27.38 4.15 16.98
CA GLU A 7 26.15 4.74 17.50
C GLU A 7 25.47 5.65 16.45
N GLN A 8 26.28 6.47 15.76
CA GLN A 8 25.80 7.33 14.69
C GLN A 8 25.27 6.52 13.48
N LYS A 9 25.95 5.44 13.09
CA LYS A 9 25.53 4.56 12.00
C LYS A 9 24.20 3.86 12.32
N LYS A 10 24.03 3.41 13.57
CA LYS A 10 22.78 2.82 14.06
C LYS A 10 21.65 3.84 14.00
N SER A 11 21.85 5.03 14.55
CA SER A 11 20.86 6.13 14.53
C SER A 11 20.41 6.49 13.11
N ARG A 12 21.35 6.66 12.16
CA ARG A 12 21.03 6.89 10.74
C ARG A 12 20.19 5.77 10.13
N THR A 13 20.53 4.52 10.43
CA THR A 13 19.80 3.36 9.90
C THR A 13 18.36 3.32 10.43
N TYR A 14 18.16 3.68 11.69
CA TYR A 14 16.82 3.82 12.28
C TYR A 14 16.01 4.93 11.64
N ALA A 15 16.60 6.12 11.48
CA ALA A 15 15.94 7.25 10.82
C ALA A 15 15.52 6.89 9.38
N LEU A 16 16.39 6.22 8.62
CA LEU A 16 16.09 5.75 7.27
C LEU A 16 14.93 4.76 7.26
N ALA A 17 14.93 3.75 8.14
CA ALA A 17 13.85 2.78 8.20
C ALA A 17 12.50 3.43 8.51
N ILE A 18 12.45 4.35 9.48
CA ILE A 18 11.22 5.09 9.82
C ILE A 18 10.75 5.91 8.62
N SER A 19 11.65 6.64 7.96
CA SER A 19 11.30 7.45 6.80
C SER A 19 10.71 6.60 5.66
N LEU A 20 11.28 5.43 5.39
CA LEU A 20 10.80 4.53 4.34
C LEU A 20 9.45 3.90 4.70
N TRP A 21 9.22 3.54 5.97
CA TRP A 21 7.91 3.06 6.41
C TRP A 21 6.84 4.16 6.31
N LEU A 22 7.17 5.40 6.66
CA LEU A 22 6.26 6.53 6.44
C LEU A 22 5.94 6.74 4.97
N THR A 23 6.96 6.66 4.10
CA THR A 23 6.74 6.70 2.64
C THR A 23 5.85 5.55 2.17
N THR A 24 6.07 4.34 2.69
CA THR A 24 5.23 3.16 2.40
C THR A 24 3.79 3.39 2.84
N VAL A 25 3.55 4.02 3.99
CA VAL A 25 2.18 4.38 4.42
C VAL A 25 1.50 5.32 3.42
N VAL A 26 2.20 6.38 3.00
CA VAL A 26 1.64 7.33 2.02
C VAL A 26 1.39 6.64 0.67
N LEU A 27 2.37 5.90 0.17
CA LEU A 27 2.27 5.16 -1.10
C LEU A 27 1.16 4.11 -1.06
N GLY A 28 1.02 3.40 0.05
CA GLY A 28 0.01 2.38 0.20
C GLY A 28 -1.42 2.95 0.25
N VAL A 29 -1.64 4.12 0.86
CA VAL A 29 -2.94 4.83 0.76
C VAL A 29 -3.27 5.15 -0.70
N VAL A 30 -2.31 5.71 -1.44
CA VAL A 30 -2.49 6.01 -2.87
C VAL A 30 -2.73 4.71 -3.66
N SER A 31 -2.02 3.64 -3.34
CA SER A 31 -2.14 2.33 -3.97
C SER A 31 -3.52 1.70 -3.74
N VAL A 32 -4.09 1.84 -2.54
CA VAL A 32 -5.46 1.37 -2.25
C VAL A 32 -6.50 2.11 -3.08
N LEU A 33 -6.38 3.44 -3.20
CA LEU A 33 -7.27 4.25 -4.03
C LEU A 33 -7.13 3.89 -5.52
N ALA A 34 -5.90 3.67 -5.97
CA ALA A 34 -5.60 3.23 -7.32
C ALA A 34 -6.22 1.85 -7.62
N ALA A 35 -5.97 0.86 -6.75
CA ALA A 35 -6.53 -0.49 -6.86
C ALA A 35 -8.06 -0.48 -6.89
N ARG A 36 -8.70 0.29 -5.98
CA ARG A 36 -10.16 0.48 -5.97
C ARG A 36 -10.66 0.99 -7.33
N THR A 37 -9.99 1.99 -7.88
CA THR A 37 -10.38 2.61 -9.16
C THR A 37 -10.21 1.63 -10.32
N MET A 38 -9.13 0.86 -10.34
CA MET A 38 -8.90 -0.18 -11.35
C MET A 38 -9.97 -1.27 -11.31
N ILE A 39 -10.32 -1.75 -10.12
CA ILE A 39 -11.37 -2.77 -9.96
C ILE A 39 -12.71 -2.22 -10.46
N MET A 40 -13.04 -0.97 -10.12
CA MET A 40 -14.27 -0.33 -10.60
C MET A 40 -14.29 -0.16 -12.12
N ARG A 41 -13.21 0.34 -12.72
CA ARG A 41 -13.12 0.47 -14.19
C ARG A 41 -13.25 -0.88 -14.89
N THR A 42 -12.58 -1.90 -14.34
CA THR A 42 -12.66 -3.26 -14.87
C THR A 42 -14.08 -3.81 -14.78
N TYR A 43 -14.74 -3.66 -13.63
CA TYR A 43 -16.11 -4.08 -13.42
C TYR A 43 -17.08 -3.42 -14.41
N LEU A 44 -17.00 -2.09 -14.56
CA LEU A 44 -17.87 -1.34 -15.48
C LEU A 44 -17.66 -1.74 -16.96
N ARG A 45 -16.48 -2.24 -17.33
CA ARG A 45 -16.22 -2.77 -18.67
C ARG A 45 -17.02 -4.04 -18.97
N PHE A 46 -17.30 -4.86 -17.96
CA PHE A 46 -18.09 -6.08 -18.09
C PHE A 46 -19.59 -5.84 -17.85
N PHE A 47 -19.95 -4.79 -17.09
CA PHE A 47 -21.33 -4.44 -16.76
C PHE A 47 -21.66 -3.00 -17.19
N PRO A 48 -21.71 -2.69 -18.49
CA PRO A 48 -21.93 -1.32 -18.98
C PRO A 48 -23.31 -0.75 -18.61
N GLY A 49 -24.32 -1.62 -18.38
CA GLY A 49 -25.64 -1.19 -17.91
C GLY A 49 -25.61 -0.56 -16.50
N GLU A 50 -24.71 -1.02 -15.63
CA GLU A 50 -24.49 -0.42 -14.30
C GLU A 50 -23.82 0.95 -14.40
N ALA A 51 -22.98 1.18 -15.43
CA ALA A 51 -22.39 2.50 -15.68
C ALA A 51 -23.49 3.54 -15.99
N TRP A 52 -24.47 3.16 -16.82
CA TRP A 52 -25.61 4.01 -17.12
C TRP A 52 -26.50 4.23 -15.90
N ALA A 53 -26.82 3.16 -15.16
CA ALA A 53 -27.60 3.26 -13.92
C ALA A 53 -26.94 4.20 -12.90
N ALA A 54 -25.62 4.08 -12.71
CA ALA A 54 -24.86 4.93 -11.80
C ALA A 54 -24.91 6.41 -12.19
N SER A 55 -24.91 6.71 -13.50
CA SER A 55 -25.00 8.09 -14.00
C SER A 55 -26.32 8.78 -13.66
N VAL A 56 -27.39 8.01 -13.46
CA VAL A 56 -28.72 8.51 -13.08
C VAL A 56 -29.03 8.28 -11.59
N GLY A 57 -28.01 8.03 -10.78
CA GLY A 57 -28.13 7.86 -9.33
C GLY A 57 -28.79 6.54 -8.89
N LYS A 58 -28.83 5.53 -9.77
CA LYS A 58 -29.37 4.19 -9.49
C LYS A 58 -28.24 3.15 -9.55
N GLY A 59 -28.48 1.95 -9.04
CA GLY A 59 -27.57 0.81 -9.19
C GLY A 59 -26.71 0.48 -7.96
N GLY A 60 -25.99 -0.64 -8.05
CA GLY A 60 -25.29 -1.28 -6.93
C GLY A 60 -23.87 -0.77 -6.65
N LEU A 61 -23.41 0.26 -7.38
CA LEU A 61 -22.00 0.69 -7.33
C LEU A 61 -21.52 1.14 -5.95
N SER A 62 -22.40 1.75 -5.16
CA SER A 62 -22.06 2.16 -3.78
C SER A 62 -21.77 0.96 -2.88
N PHE A 63 -22.60 -0.09 -2.99
CA PHE A 63 -22.39 -1.33 -2.25
C PHE A 63 -21.09 -2.03 -2.69
N LEU A 64 -20.87 -2.14 -4.01
CA LEU A 64 -19.65 -2.70 -4.58
C LEU A 64 -18.40 -1.94 -4.10
N ASN A 65 -18.47 -0.61 -4.04
CA ASN A 65 -17.41 0.23 -3.53
C ASN A 65 -17.04 -0.11 -2.09
N ILE A 66 -18.04 -0.20 -1.20
CA ILE A 66 -17.84 -0.57 0.20
C ILE A 66 -17.20 -1.97 0.30
N MET A 67 -17.71 -2.93 -0.47
CA MET A 67 -17.21 -4.31 -0.51
C MET A 67 -15.76 -4.41 -1.02
N ILE A 68 -15.28 -3.46 -1.83
CA ILE A 68 -13.90 -3.42 -2.31
C ILE A 68 -12.98 -2.69 -1.33
N VAL A 69 -13.42 -1.54 -0.83
CA VAL A 69 -12.59 -0.67 0.02
C VAL A 69 -12.30 -1.31 1.37
N PHE A 70 -13.28 -1.98 1.98
CA PHE A 70 -13.10 -2.60 3.30
C PHE A 70 -11.97 -3.65 3.31
N PRO A 71 -12.00 -4.67 2.43
CA PRO A 71 -10.92 -5.66 2.38
C PRO A 71 -9.55 -5.05 2.06
N LEU A 72 -9.50 -4.09 1.13
CA LEU A 72 -8.24 -3.41 0.78
C LEU A 72 -7.67 -2.64 1.98
N ALA A 73 -8.51 -1.92 2.71
CA ALA A 73 -8.10 -1.18 3.89
C ALA A 73 -7.59 -2.11 5.00
N ILE A 74 -8.30 -3.20 5.28
CA ILE A 74 -7.89 -4.20 6.28
C ILE A 74 -6.54 -4.81 5.89
N MET A 75 -6.40 -5.22 4.63
CA MET A 75 -5.15 -5.82 4.13
C MET A 75 -3.99 -4.82 4.21
N PHE A 76 -4.21 -3.57 3.82
CA PHE A 76 -3.20 -2.52 3.91
C PHE A 76 -2.74 -2.27 5.35
N ILE A 77 -3.68 -2.13 6.29
CA ILE A 77 -3.38 -1.95 7.71
C ILE A 77 -2.57 -3.14 8.24
N ALA A 78 -2.95 -4.38 7.90
CA ALA A 78 -2.24 -5.58 8.31
C ALA A 78 -0.79 -5.61 7.78
N ILE A 79 -0.57 -5.19 6.53
CA ILE A 79 0.77 -5.11 5.92
C ILE A 79 1.63 -4.05 6.62
N ILE A 80 1.08 -2.87 6.89
CA ILE A 80 1.82 -1.78 7.55
C ILE A 80 2.18 -2.15 8.98
N ILE A 81 1.20 -2.55 9.79
CA ILE A 81 1.43 -2.86 11.21
C ILE A 81 2.35 -4.09 11.33
N GLY A 82 1.98 -5.19 10.67
CA GLY A 82 2.73 -6.43 10.74
C GLY A 82 4.14 -6.30 10.15
N GLY A 83 4.29 -5.54 9.07
CA GLY A 83 5.58 -5.28 8.46
C GLY A 83 6.47 -4.38 9.28
N PHE A 84 5.93 -3.31 9.86
CA PHE A 84 6.68 -2.43 10.76
C PHE A 84 7.14 -3.18 12.01
N GLU A 85 6.25 -3.93 12.65
CA GLU A 85 6.59 -4.73 13.84
C GLU A 85 7.66 -5.79 13.52
N TYR A 86 7.53 -6.47 12.38
CA TYR A 86 8.52 -7.43 11.91
C TYR A 86 9.87 -6.77 11.66
N HIS A 87 9.89 -5.58 11.04
CA HIS A 87 11.12 -4.85 10.77
C HIS A 87 11.78 -4.38 12.07
N HIS A 88 11.01 -3.84 13.01
CA HIS A 88 11.50 -3.40 14.31
C HIS A 88 12.13 -4.54 15.11
N LYS A 89 11.48 -5.73 15.15
CA LYS A 89 11.99 -6.92 15.84
C LYS A 89 13.25 -7.52 15.20
N ARG A 90 13.51 -7.27 13.92
CA ARG A 90 14.64 -7.85 13.15
C ARG A 90 15.57 -6.79 12.58
N MET A 91 15.62 -5.63 13.24
CA MET A 91 16.39 -4.49 12.77
C MET A 91 17.88 -4.84 12.72
N GLY A 92 18.55 -4.44 11.63
CA GLY A 92 19.94 -4.83 11.36
C GLY A 92 20.11 -6.16 10.60
N GLN A 93 19.04 -6.94 10.40
CA GLN A 93 19.09 -8.13 9.53
C GLN A 93 18.71 -7.78 8.08
N PRO A 94 19.38 -8.34 7.07
CA PRO A 94 19.04 -8.10 5.67
C PRO A 94 17.62 -8.58 5.30
N LYS A 95 17.07 -9.53 6.07
CA LYS A 95 15.69 -10.03 5.88
C LYS A 95 14.63 -8.97 6.15
N SER A 96 14.84 -8.02 7.07
CA SER A 96 13.86 -6.97 7.35
C SER A 96 13.78 -5.95 6.20
N TRP A 97 14.92 -5.61 5.62
CA TRP A 97 15.04 -4.74 4.45
C TRP A 97 14.44 -5.38 3.19
N ARG A 98 14.62 -6.69 3.01
CA ARG A 98 14.00 -7.42 1.90
C ARG A 98 12.47 -7.40 1.97
N MET A 99 11.89 -7.44 3.17
CA MET A 99 10.43 -7.33 3.34
C MET A 99 9.94 -5.93 2.91
N LEU A 100 10.59 -4.87 3.41
CA LEU A 100 10.27 -3.50 3.03
C LEU A 100 10.38 -3.28 1.51
N ALA A 101 11.46 -3.77 0.89
CA ALA A 101 11.65 -3.69 -0.55
C ALA A 101 10.52 -4.39 -1.33
N ARG A 102 10.06 -5.57 -0.86
CA ARG A 102 8.92 -6.27 -1.46
C ARG A 102 7.63 -5.48 -1.34
N THR A 103 7.36 -4.87 -0.18
CA THR A 103 6.16 -4.04 0.02
C THR A 103 6.17 -2.87 -0.96
N LEU A 104 7.29 -2.14 -1.04
CA LEU A 104 7.45 -1.03 -1.99
C LEU A 104 7.30 -1.50 -3.45
N SER A 105 7.92 -2.62 -3.84
CA SER A 105 7.76 -3.17 -5.18
C SER A 105 6.29 -3.45 -5.54
N VAL A 106 5.51 -3.98 -4.60
CA VAL A 106 4.08 -4.24 -4.81
C VAL A 106 3.29 -2.93 -4.93
N GLU A 107 3.54 -1.95 -4.07
CA GLU A 107 2.90 -0.62 -4.15
C GLU A 107 3.21 0.04 -5.50
N PHE A 108 4.47 0.07 -5.92
CA PHE A 108 4.86 0.61 -7.22
C PHE A 108 4.20 -0.17 -8.37
N ALA A 109 4.12 -1.49 -8.31
CA ALA A 109 3.46 -2.29 -9.35
C ALA A 109 1.97 -1.95 -9.46
N ILE A 110 1.27 -1.78 -8.33
CA ILE A 110 -0.15 -1.37 -8.32
C ILE A 110 -0.30 0.01 -8.94
N LEU A 111 0.52 0.98 -8.54
CA LEU A 111 0.46 2.35 -9.06
C LEU A 111 0.76 2.40 -10.56
N LEU A 112 1.77 1.66 -11.01
CA LEU A 112 2.09 1.54 -12.43
C LEU A 112 0.94 0.93 -13.21
N LEU A 113 0.37 -0.17 -12.71
CA LEU A 113 -0.75 -0.84 -13.37
C LEU A 113 -2.00 0.06 -13.46
N ALA A 114 -2.23 0.89 -12.44
CA ALA A 114 -3.32 1.87 -12.42
C ALA A 114 -3.18 2.99 -13.46
N LEU A 115 -1.98 3.26 -13.97
CA LEU A 115 -1.77 4.22 -15.04
C LEU A 115 -2.20 3.67 -16.41
N TYR A 116 -2.18 2.34 -16.59
CA TYR A 116 -2.48 1.69 -17.87
C TYR A 116 -3.90 1.13 -17.97
N ILE A 117 -4.65 1.05 -16.86
CA ILE A 117 -6.00 0.48 -16.75
C ILE A 117 -7.04 1.56 -16.40
#